data_AF-A0A1W9TNZ1-F1
#
_entry.id   AF-A0A1W9TNZ1-F1
#
_cell.length_a   1.000
_cell.length_b   1.000
_cell.length_c   1.000
_cell.angle_alpha   90.00
_cell.angle_beta   90.00
_cell.angle_gamma   90.00
#
_symmetry.space_group_name_H-M   'P 1'
#
loop_
_entity.id
_entity.type
_entity.pdbx_description
1 polymer ?
#
loop_
_entity_poly.entity_id
_entity_poly.type
_entity_poly.pdbx_seq_one_letter_code
_entity_poly.pdbx_strand_id
1 'polypeptide(L)'
;MGKKSFLEKLGLIESVNDTYESEDSKVFFVDDEVKSEELENFQSEKDELAKEEIIKKLNELSEGSFPEVSEESENEKIEDKIEDKLSEIIGSYEKNKLVSIEEIYRNARLSSDMKKTIFIADVFLKALPENLPVDIKRESVLNILNVSNISFDEILTDAYQRIDALNTVLESTVQTTEDLIAKNEASIRELENRINDLKKQIEVRKKFEEDQNTMIEYEIQKVINIVEFVKPKK
;
A
#
# COMPACT_ATOMS: atom_id res chain seq x y z
N MET A 1 25.39 -32.34 -5.72
CA MET A 1 24.57 -31.47 -6.57
C MET A 1 23.65 -30.65 -5.67
N GLY A 2 24.02 -29.39 -5.40
CA GLY A 2 23.22 -28.50 -4.56
C GLY A 2 21.92 -28.09 -5.25
N LYS A 3 20.81 -28.05 -4.51
CA LYS A 3 19.51 -27.60 -5.01
C LYS A 3 19.55 -26.07 -5.16
N LYS A 4 19.43 -25.58 -6.40
CA LYS A 4 19.30 -24.14 -6.69
C LYS A 4 18.07 -23.55 -6.02
N SER A 5 18.22 -22.38 -5.42
CA SER A 5 17.12 -21.62 -4.80
C SER A 5 16.08 -21.23 -5.85
N PHE A 6 14.82 -21.10 -5.43
CA PHE A 6 13.71 -20.69 -6.31
C PHE A 6 13.99 -19.35 -7.01
N LEU A 7 14.69 -18.44 -6.33
CA LEU A 7 15.07 -17.12 -6.85
C LEU A 7 16.12 -17.20 -7.97
N GLU A 8 17.05 -18.16 -7.91
CA GLU A 8 18.04 -18.41 -8.96
C GLU A 8 17.39 -18.99 -10.23
N LYS A 9 16.31 -19.78 -10.07
CA LYS A 9 15.57 -20.35 -11.21
C LYS A 9 14.75 -19.31 -11.97
N LEU A 10 14.38 -18.23 -11.31
CA LEU A 10 13.63 -17.12 -11.88
C LEU A 10 14.53 -16.03 -12.47
N GLY A 11 15.86 -16.19 -12.42
CA GLY A 11 16.81 -15.21 -12.95
C GLY A 11 16.86 -13.91 -12.15
N LEU A 12 16.36 -13.92 -10.90
CA LEU A 12 16.31 -12.74 -10.04
C LEU A 12 17.59 -12.55 -9.22
N ILE A 13 18.41 -13.60 -9.09
CA ILE A 13 19.70 -13.58 -8.40
C ILE A 13 20.67 -14.49 -9.16
N GLU A 14 21.89 -14.00 -9.42
CA GLU A 14 22.97 -14.80 -10.01
C GLU A 14 23.67 -15.64 -8.94
N SER A 15 24.06 -16.87 -9.30
CA SER A 15 24.83 -17.74 -8.42
C SER A 15 26.25 -17.21 -8.28
N VAL A 16 26.61 -16.73 -7.09
CA VAL A 16 27.95 -16.27 -6.78
C VAL A 16 28.87 -17.49 -6.72
N ASN A 17 29.76 -17.60 -7.71
CA ASN A 17 30.91 -18.50 -7.70
C ASN A 17 32.15 -17.62 -7.54
N ASP A 18 32.90 -17.83 -6.46
CA ASP A 18 34.01 -17.00 -6.01
C ASP A 18 35.11 -16.87 -7.07
N THR A 19 35.53 -15.64 -7.37
CA THR A 19 36.94 -15.23 -7.46
C THR A 19 37.06 -13.72 -7.65
N TYR A 20 38.06 -13.16 -6.96
CA TYR A 20 38.62 -11.80 -6.99
C TYR A 20 38.27 -10.85 -5.83
N GLU A 21 39.36 -10.57 -5.11
CA GLU A 21 39.56 -9.72 -3.94
C GLU A 21 39.32 -8.23 -4.24
N SER A 22 38.71 -7.51 -3.30
CA SER A 22 39.20 -6.22 -2.82
C SER A 22 38.41 -5.76 -1.60
N GLU A 23 39.11 -5.82 -0.47
CA GLU A 23 39.20 -4.87 0.66
C GLU A 23 37.96 -4.17 1.24
N ASP A 24 37.90 -4.32 2.57
CA ASP A 24 37.21 -3.50 3.58
C ASP A 24 35.71 -3.65 3.77
N SER A 25 35.33 -4.57 4.68
CA SER A 25 34.64 -4.20 5.93
C SER A 25 34.49 -5.43 6.84
N LYS A 26 35.19 -5.43 7.98
CA LYS A 26 34.98 -6.36 9.10
C LYS A 26 33.70 -5.98 9.84
N VAL A 27 32.71 -6.87 9.87
CA VAL A 27 31.77 -6.96 11.00
C VAL A 27 31.64 -8.43 11.39
N PHE A 28 32.09 -8.72 12.61
CA PHE A 28 31.98 -10.01 13.28
C PHE A 28 30.50 -10.37 13.51
N PHE A 29 30.09 -11.54 13.05
CA PHE A 29 29.01 -12.30 13.67
C PHE A 29 29.65 -13.27 14.66
N VAL A 30 29.25 -13.18 15.92
CA VAL A 30 29.39 -14.28 16.88
C VAL A 30 27.99 -14.54 17.41
N ASP A 31 27.40 -15.65 16.94
CA ASP A 31 26.37 -16.36 17.67
C ASP A 31 26.99 -16.89 18.97
N ASP A 32 26.31 -16.72 20.09
CA ASP A 32 26.44 -17.67 21.21
C ASP A 32 25.10 -17.76 21.95
N GLU A 33 24.45 -18.92 21.78
CA GLU A 33 23.42 -19.42 22.68
C GLU A 33 24.06 -19.79 24.02
N VAL A 34 23.53 -19.26 25.14
CA VAL A 34 23.64 -19.92 26.45
C VAL A 34 22.28 -19.89 27.16
N LYS A 35 21.71 -21.09 27.35
CA LYS A 35 20.65 -21.39 28.31
C LYS A 35 21.26 -21.71 29.68
N SER A 36 20.65 -21.17 30.75
CA SER A 36 20.43 -21.77 32.09
C SER A 36 20.24 -20.61 33.08
N GLU A 37 19.03 -20.29 33.52
CA GLU A 37 18.41 -20.85 34.74
C GLU A 37 19.39 -20.87 35.93
N GLU A 38 18.96 -20.20 37.02
CA GLU A 38 19.60 -20.05 38.34
C GLU A 38 20.44 -18.80 38.57
N LEU A 39 19.76 -17.77 39.11
CA LEU A 39 20.18 -16.56 39.86
C LEU A 39 19.22 -15.45 39.39
N GLU A 40 18.08 -15.19 40.02
CA GLU A 40 18.01 -14.55 41.33
C GLU A 40 16.63 -14.84 41.97
N ASN A 41 16.56 -15.94 42.70
CA ASN A 41 15.52 -16.16 43.69
C ASN A 41 16.00 -15.54 45.02
N PHE A 42 16.02 -14.20 45.11
CA PHE A 42 16.28 -13.47 46.37
C PHE A 42 15.88 -11.99 46.30
N GLN A 43 14.60 -11.69 46.02
CA GLN A 43 14.05 -10.35 46.31
C GLN A 43 12.52 -10.26 46.40
N SER A 44 11.84 -11.35 46.77
CA SER A 44 10.36 -11.40 46.84
C SER A 44 9.73 -10.99 48.19
N GLU A 45 10.41 -10.25 49.07
CA GLU A 45 9.86 -9.89 50.41
C GLU A 45 9.91 -8.40 50.76
N LYS A 46 10.23 -7.50 49.81
CA LYS A 46 10.19 -6.04 50.04
C LYS A 46 9.09 -5.28 49.31
N ASP A 47 8.34 -5.94 48.43
CA ASP A 47 7.34 -5.30 47.56
C ASP A 47 5.89 -5.33 48.08
N GLU A 48 5.61 -5.93 49.24
CA GLU A 48 4.25 -5.95 49.79
C GLU A 48 3.92 -4.76 50.69
N LEU A 49 4.91 -4.10 51.31
CA LEU A 49 4.68 -2.92 52.15
C LEU A 49 4.51 -1.61 51.35
N ALA A 50 4.94 -1.58 50.09
CA ALA A 50 4.82 -0.40 49.22
C ALA A 50 3.45 -0.29 48.51
N LYS A 51 2.67 -1.39 48.46
CA LYS A 51 1.37 -1.41 47.77
C LYS A 51 0.23 -0.83 48.61
N GLU A 52 0.27 -0.98 49.94
CA GLU A 52 -0.79 -0.49 50.83
C GLU A 52 -0.76 1.05 51.02
N GLU A 53 0.42 1.69 50.94
CA GLU A 53 0.55 3.14 51.12
C GLU A 53 0.11 3.94 49.87
N ILE A 54 0.18 3.33 48.69
CA ILE A 54 -0.26 3.93 47.41
C ILE A 54 -1.79 3.90 47.28
N ILE A 55 -2.46 2.82 47.73
CA ILE A 55 -3.92 2.68 47.69
C ILE A 55 -4.60 3.67 48.63
N LYS A 56 -3.97 3.98 49.79
CA LYS A 56 -4.50 4.94 50.77
C LYS A 56 -4.46 6.38 50.25
N LYS A 57 -3.43 6.75 49.49
CA LYS A 57 -3.33 8.08 48.85
C LYS A 57 -4.28 8.24 47.65
N LEU A 58 -4.66 7.16 46.95
CA LEU A 58 -5.61 7.24 45.84
C LEU A 58 -7.05 7.53 46.29
N ASN A 59 -7.45 7.04 47.47
CA ASN A 59 -8.80 7.24 47.98
C ASN A 59 -9.05 8.62 48.62
N GLU A 60 -8.00 9.39 48.91
CA GLU A 60 -8.13 10.75 49.47
C GLU A 60 -8.21 11.84 48.38
N LEU A 61 -8.04 11.49 47.09
CA LEU A 61 -8.11 12.41 45.95
C LEU A 61 -9.44 12.37 45.17
N SER A 62 -10.42 11.55 45.58
CA SER A 62 -11.69 11.38 44.85
C SER A 62 -12.85 12.27 45.29
N GLU A 63 -12.63 13.30 46.13
CA GLU A 63 -13.68 14.25 46.56
C GLU A 63 -13.63 15.62 45.85
N GLY A 64 -12.96 15.71 44.70
CA GLY A 64 -12.96 16.91 43.85
C GLY A 64 -13.91 16.78 42.65
N SER A 65 -14.99 17.55 42.67
CA SER A 65 -16.01 17.73 41.62
C SER A 65 -15.53 17.60 40.16
N PHE A 66 -16.12 16.66 39.42
CA PHE A 66 -16.07 16.63 37.95
C PHE A 66 -16.99 17.70 37.35
N PRO A 67 -16.54 18.49 36.35
CA PRO A 67 -17.46 19.17 35.45
C PRO A 67 -18.06 18.16 34.46
N GLU A 68 -19.39 18.11 34.36
CA GLU A 68 -20.12 17.44 33.28
C GLU A 68 -19.63 17.98 31.93
N VAL A 69 -19.02 17.10 31.12
CA VAL A 69 -18.77 17.35 29.70
C VAL A 69 -19.74 16.49 28.92
N SER A 70 -20.67 17.15 28.25
CA SER A 70 -21.68 16.59 27.34
C SER A 70 -21.05 15.80 26.20
N GLU A 71 -21.45 14.53 26.04
CA GLU A 71 -20.97 13.56 25.04
C GLU A 71 -21.46 13.81 23.59
N GLU A 72 -22.14 14.91 23.30
CA GLU A 72 -22.85 15.07 22.02
C GLU A 72 -22.03 15.71 20.87
N SER A 73 -20.73 15.99 21.04
CA SER A 73 -19.95 16.75 20.02
C SER A 73 -18.80 16.03 19.32
N GLU A 74 -18.52 14.76 19.68
CA GLU A 74 -17.44 13.97 19.04
C GLU A 74 -17.94 12.90 18.06
N ASN A 75 -19.21 12.46 18.15
CA ASN A 75 -19.75 11.45 17.23
C ASN A 75 -19.97 11.98 15.80
N GLU A 76 -20.42 13.23 15.62
CA GLU A 76 -20.64 13.80 14.27
C GLU A 76 -19.33 13.91 13.47
N LYS A 77 -18.19 14.19 14.12
CA LYS A 77 -16.89 14.33 13.43
C LYS A 77 -16.27 13.01 12.97
N ILE A 78 -16.73 11.88 13.50
CA ILE A 78 -16.22 10.55 13.18
C ILE A 78 -17.03 9.96 12.03
N GLU A 79 -18.35 10.18 12.01
CA GLU A 79 -19.23 9.73 10.91
C GLU A 79 -18.84 10.40 9.57
N ASP A 80 -18.61 11.72 9.55
CA ASP A 80 -18.18 12.45 8.35
C ASP A 80 -16.86 11.90 7.75
N LYS A 81 -15.89 11.53 8.62
CA LYS A 81 -14.59 11.00 8.17
C LYS A 81 -14.65 9.56 7.67
N ILE A 82 -15.63 8.78 8.11
CA ILE A 82 -15.83 7.40 7.66
C ILE A 82 -16.57 7.39 6.33
N GLU A 83 -17.56 8.26 6.16
CA GLU A 83 -18.34 8.39 4.93
C GLU A 83 -17.47 8.91 3.76
N ASP A 84 -16.54 9.83 4.04
CA ASP A 84 -15.54 10.29 3.07
C ASP A 84 -14.57 9.17 2.62
N LYS A 85 -14.10 8.34 3.55
CA LYS A 85 -13.20 7.22 3.20
C LYS A 85 -13.92 6.10 2.46
N LEU A 86 -15.17 5.81 2.81
CA LEU A 86 -15.98 4.81 2.14
C LEU A 86 -16.37 5.26 0.73
N SER A 87 -16.71 6.54 0.54
CA SER A 87 -16.99 7.09 -0.79
C SER A 87 -15.74 7.12 -1.69
N GLU A 88 -14.55 7.37 -1.13
CA GLU A 88 -13.29 7.29 -1.86
C GLU A 88 -12.96 5.84 -2.28
N ILE A 89 -13.19 4.86 -1.39
CA ILE A 89 -13.02 3.43 -1.69
C ILE A 89 -14.03 2.98 -2.76
N ILE A 90 -15.31 3.28 -2.60
CA ILE A 90 -16.36 2.90 -3.56
C ILE A 90 -16.13 3.57 -4.92
N GLY A 91 -15.76 4.85 -4.93
CA GLY A 91 -15.42 5.58 -6.15
C GLY A 91 -14.18 5.02 -6.86
N SER A 92 -13.22 4.45 -6.12
CA SER A 92 -12.08 3.75 -6.71
C SER A 92 -12.46 2.40 -7.32
N TYR A 93 -13.39 1.67 -6.70
CA TYR A 93 -13.85 0.37 -7.20
C TYR A 93 -14.70 0.48 -8.47
N GLU A 94 -15.58 1.48 -8.57
CA GLU A 94 -16.41 1.69 -9.77
C GLU A 94 -15.59 2.14 -10.98
N LYS A 95 -14.55 2.96 -10.78
CA LYS A 95 -13.64 3.41 -11.84
C LYS A 95 -12.71 2.32 -12.36
N ASN A 96 -12.43 1.30 -11.54
CA ASN A 96 -11.54 0.19 -11.88
C ASN A 96 -12.26 -1.02 -12.48
N LYS A 97 -13.57 -0.93 -12.74
CA LYS A 97 -14.31 -2.01 -13.39
C LYS A 97 -13.99 -2.05 -14.89
N LEU A 98 -13.55 -3.20 -15.36
CA LEU A 98 -13.40 -3.45 -16.79
C LEU A 98 -14.75 -3.28 -17.50
N VAL A 99 -14.78 -2.37 -18.46
CA VAL A 99 -15.95 -2.09 -19.30
C VAL A 99 -15.87 -2.99 -20.54
N SER A 100 -16.94 -3.74 -20.85
CA SER A 100 -16.94 -4.57 -22.05
C SER A 100 -17.08 -3.72 -23.32
N ILE A 101 -16.63 -4.24 -24.47
CA ILE A 101 -16.74 -3.53 -25.76
C ILE A 101 -18.20 -3.16 -26.07
N GLU A 102 -19.14 -4.05 -25.76
CA GLU A 102 -20.58 -3.79 -25.92
C GLU A 102 -21.04 -2.61 -25.03
N GLU A 103 -20.52 -2.50 -23.82
CA GLU A 103 -20.83 -1.38 -22.93
C GLU A 103 -20.23 -0.07 -23.44
N ILE A 104 -19.01 -0.09 -23.98
CA ILE A 104 -18.38 1.09 -24.61
C ILE A 104 -19.26 1.60 -25.75
N TYR A 105 -19.67 0.71 -26.66
CA TYR A 105 -20.55 1.07 -27.77
C TYR A 105 -21.93 1.55 -27.31
N ARG A 106 -22.51 0.91 -26.28
CA ARG A 106 -23.79 1.33 -25.68
C ARG A 106 -23.69 2.73 -25.07
N ASN A 107 -22.60 3.01 -24.35
CA ASN A 107 -22.36 4.31 -23.71
C ASN A 107 -22.16 5.41 -24.77
N ALA A 108 -21.52 5.09 -25.89
CA ALA A 108 -21.38 5.97 -27.04
C ALA A 108 -22.65 6.04 -27.93
N ARG A 109 -23.75 5.36 -27.55
CA ARG A 109 -25.03 5.29 -28.27
C ARG A 109 -24.91 4.78 -29.71
N LEU A 110 -23.94 3.89 -29.95
CA LEU A 110 -23.73 3.29 -31.27
C LEU A 110 -24.72 2.16 -31.51
N SER A 111 -25.11 1.97 -32.78
CA SER A 111 -26.06 0.93 -33.16
C SER A 111 -25.50 -0.46 -32.84
N SER A 112 -26.34 -1.34 -32.30
CA SER A 112 -26.05 -2.78 -32.15
C SER A 112 -26.57 -3.62 -33.32
N ASP A 113 -27.34 -3.02 -34.23
CA ASP A 113 -27.89 -3.72 -35.40
C ASP A 113 -26.79 -3.98 -36.42
N MET A 114 -26.34 -5.23 -36.49
CA MET A 114 -25.24 -5.67 -37.35
C MET A 114 -25.37 -5.20 -38.80
N LYS A 115 -26.60 -5.11 -39.34
CA LYS A 115 -26.86 -4.72 -40.74
C LYS A 115 -26.54 -3.26 -41.05
N LYS A 116 -26.44 -2.41 -40.02
CA LYS A 116 -26.19 -0.96 -40.13
C LYS A 116 -24.80 -0.55 -39.62
N THR A 117 -23.93 -1.52 -39.41
CA THR A 117 -22.62 -1.30 -38.78
C THR A 117 -21.50 -1.76 -39.68
N ILE A 118 -20.28 -1.29 -39.43
CA ILE A 118 -19.06 -1.71 -40.13
C ILE A 118 -18.87 -3.23 -40.14
N PHE A 119 -19.40 -3.95 -39.15
CA PHE A 119 -19.26 -5.40 -39.05
C PHE A 119 -19.95 -6.16 -40.19
N ILE A 120 -20.92 -5.56 -40.89
CA ILE A 120 -21.53 -6.20 -42.08
C ILE A 120 -20.51 -6.40 -43.21
N ALA A 121 -19.54 -5.47 -43.34
CA ALA A 121 -18.48 -5.59 -44.33
C ALA A 121 -17.55 -6.77 -44.01
N ASP A 122 -17.28 -7.03 -42.72
CA ASP A 122 -16.51 -8.20 -42.28
C ASP A 122 -17.25 -9.52 -42.55
N VAL A 123 -18.58 -9.55 -42.35
CA VAL A 123 -19.41 -10.71 -42.71
C VAL A 123 -19.32 -11.01 -44.20
N PHE A 124 -19.44 -9.99 -45.06
CA PHE A 124 -19.33 -10.17 -46.50
C PHE A 124 -17.94 -10.60 -46.92
N LEU A 125 -16.89 -10.03 -46.31
CA LEU A 125 -15.51 -10.40 -46.58
C LEU A 125 -15.25 -11.89 -46.24
N LYS A 126 -15.76 -12.36 -45.10
CA LYS A 126 -15.65 -13.77 -44.67
C LYS A 126 -16.47 -14.74 -45.50
N ALA A 127 -17.52 -14.27 -46.18
CA ALA A 127 -18.31 -15.09 -47.09
C ALA A 127 -17.61 -15.33 -48.45
N LEU A 128 -16.52 -14.60 -48.75
CA LEU A 128 -15.76 -14.76 -49.98
C LEU A 128 -14.69 -15.86 -49.86
N PRO A 129 -14.38 -16.61 -50.94
CA PRO A 129 -13.28 -17.57 -50.96
C PRO A 129 -11.92 -16.95 -50.56
N GLU A 130 -11.18 -17.63 -49.69
CA GLU A 130 -9.91 -17.12 -49.14
C GLU A 130 -8.82 -16.90 -50.20
N ASN A 131 -8.85 -17.70 -51.26
CA ASN A 131 -7.91 -17.73 -52.37
C ASN A 131 -8.15 -16.63 -53.43
N LEU A 132 -9.12 -15.73 -53.22
CA LEU A 132 -9.30 -14.57 -54.10
C LEU A 132 -8.23 -13.48 -53.87
N PRO A 133 -7.76 -12.82 -54.96
CA PRO A 133 -6.97 -11.60 -54.86
C PRO A 133 -7.68 -10.51 -54.05
N VAL A 134 -6.90 -9.71 -53.32
CA VAL A 134 -7.42 -8.66 -52.40
C VAL A 134 -8.29 -7.63 -53.12
N ASP A 135 -7.91 -7.22 -54.32
CA ASP A 135 -8.68 -6.23 -55.09
C ASP A 135 -10.04 -6.77 -55.51
N ILE A 136 -10.11 -8.04 -55.91
CA ILE A 136 -11.36 -8.72 -56.25
C ILE A 136 -12.24 -8.86 -55.00
N LYS A 137 -11.65 -9.18 -53.84
CA LYS A 137 -12.40 -9.22 -52.57
C LYS A 137 -12.99 -7.85 -52.22
N ARG A 138 -12.19 -6.78 -52.34
CA ARG A 138 -12.63 -5.40 -52.08
C ARG A 138 -13.81 -5.02 -52.98
N GLU A 139 -13.65 -5.19 -54.29
CA GLU A 139 -14.70 -4.87 -55.26
C GLU A 139 -15.97 -5.69 -55.01
N SER A 140 -15.82 -6.98 -54.70
CA SER A 140 -16.95 -7.86 -54.38
C SER A 140 -17.72 -7.39 -53.15
N VAL A 141 -17.05 -7.03 -52.06
CA VAL A 141 -17.70 -6.50 -50.85
C VAL A 141 -18.43 -5.18 -51.14
N LEU A 142 -17.80 -4.26 -51.88
CA LEU A 142 -18.42 -2.99 -52.25
C LEU A 142 -19.68 -3.19 -53.12
N ASN A 143 -19.62 -4.11 -54.08
CA ASN A 143 -20.76 -4.46 -54.92
C ASN A 143 -21.90 -5.07 -54.10
N ILE A 144 -21.59 -5.97 -53.16
CA ILE A 144 -22.60 -6.57 -52.26
C ILE A 144 -23.25 -5.49 -51.39
N LEU A 145 -22.47 -4.56 -50.84
CA LEU A 145 -22.99 -3.42 -50.06
C LEU A 145 -23.95 -2.56 -50.88
N ASN A 146 -23.56 -2.23 -52.10
CA ASN A 146 -24.37 -1.42 -53.02
C ASN A 146 -25.70 -2.11 -53.36
N VAL A 147 -25.67 -3.41 -53.72
CA VAL A 147 -26.87 -4.20 -54.02
C VAL A 147 -27.77 -4.36 -52.79
N SER A 148 -27.17 -4.42 -51.59
CA SER A 148 -27.90 -4.50 -50.32
C SER A 148 -28.48 -3.16 -49.87
N ASN A 149 -28.31 -2.09 -50.67
CA ASN A 149 -28.74 -0.73 -50.37
C ASN A 149 -28.19 -0.21 -49.03
N ILE A 150 -26.95 -0.59 -48.69
CA ILE A 150 -26.22 -0.11 -47.52
C ILE A 150 -25.24 0.96 -47.98
N SER A 151 -25.32 2.15 -47.39
CA SER A 151 -24.44 3.26 -47.74
C SER A 151 -23.02 3.01 -47.23
N PHE A 152 -22.05 3.17 -48.12
CA PHE A 152 -20.62 3.09 -47.78
C PHE A 152 -20.24 4.19 -46.78
N ASP A 153 -20.76 5.40 -46.95
CA ASP A 153 -20.47 6.54 -46.08
C ASP A 153 -21.02 6.33 -44.66
N GLU A 154 -22.19 5.69 -44.54
CA GLU A 154 -22.79 5.34 -43.25
C GLU A 154 -21.93 4.31 -42.50
N ILE A 155 -21.42 3.31 -43.23
CA ILE A 155 -20.52 2.29 -42.68
C ILE A 155 -19.20 2.91 -42.21
N LEU A 156 -18.60 3.79 -43.02
CA LEU A 156 -17.36 4.48 -42.64
C LEU A 156 -17.58 5.38 -41.43
N THR A 157 -18.70 6.09 -41.37
CA THR A 157 -19.06 6.92 -40.22
C THR A 157 -19.20 6.08 -38.95
N ASP A 158 -19.90 4.94 -39.01
CA ASP A 158 -19.99 4.00 -37.88
C ASP A 158 -18.60 3.47 -37.46
N ALA A 159 -17.71 3.17 -38.42
CA ALA A 159 -16.35 2.74 -38.13
C ALA A 159 -15.55 3.81 -37.37
N TYR A 160 -15.57 5.06 -37.86
CA TYR A 160 -14.87 6.17 -37.20
C TYR A 160 -15.44 6.44 -35.80
N GLN A 161 -16.76 6.45 -35.65
CA GLN A 161 -17.40 6.64 -34.34
C GLN A 161 -17.03 5.53 -33.35
N ARG A 162 -16.93 4.27 -33.79
CA ARG A 162 -16.46 3.16 -32.95
C ARG A 162 -15.00 3.32 -32.55
N ILE A 163 -14.13 3.69 -33.49
CA ILE A 163 -12.71 3.93 -33.22
C ILE A 163 -12.56 5.05 -32.19
N ASP A 164 -13.27 6.16 -32.37
CA ASP A 164 -13.24 7.30 -31.45
C ASP A 164 -13.74 6.93 -30.05
N ALA A 165 -14.83 6.16 -29.96
CA ALA A 165 -15.36 5.69 -28.68
C ALA A 165 -14.36 4.78 -27.95
N LEU A 166 -13.70 3.87 -28.68
CA LEU A 166 -12.69 2.98 -28.11
C LEU A 166 -11.44 3.76 -27.67
N ASN A 167 -10.96 4.71 -28.49
CA ASN A 167 -9.82 5.55 -28.16
C ASN A 167 -10.09 6.44 -26.94
N THR A 168 -11.30 6.99 -26.83
CA THR A 168 -11.71 7.82 -25.68
C THR A 168 -11.62 7.02 -24.38
N VAL A 169 -12.11 5.77 -24.38
CA VAL A 169 -12.04 4.90 -23.20
C VAL A 169 -10.60 4.51 -22.90
N LEU A 170 -9.79 4.23 -23.93
CA LEU A 170 -8.38 3.91 -23.76
C LEU A 170 -7.61 5.07 -23.11
N GLU A 171 -7.76 6.28 -23.65
CA GLU A 171 -7.12 7.49 -23.14
C GLU A 171 -7.57 7.80 -21.71
N SER A 172 -8.88 7.75 -21.44
CA SER A 172 -9.40 7.94 -20.09
C SER A 172 -8.87 6.89 -19.11
N THR A 173 -8.72 5.63 -19.53
CA THR A 173 -8.20 4.56 -18.67
C THR A 173 -6.75 4.83 -18.30
N VAL A 174 -5.92 5.18 -19.29
CA VAL A 174 -4.51 5.53 -19.06
C VAL A 174 -4.41 6.72 -18.10
N GLN A 175 -5.09 7.83 -18.40
CA GLN A 175 -5.02 9.05 -17.60
C GLN A 175 -5.47 8.82 -16.16
N THR A 176 -6.63 8.18 -15.96
CA THR A 176 -7.15 7.92 -14.60
C THR A 176 -6.25 6.98 -13.81
N THR A 177 -5.61 6.01 -14.48
CA THR A 177 -4.68 5.08 -13.85
C THR A 177 -3.39 5.79 -13.44
N GLU A 178 -2.81 6.59 -14.33
CA GLU A 178 -1.61 7.39 -14.04
C GLU A 178 -1.85 8.38 -12.90
N ASP A 179 -3.00 9.07 -12.90
CA ASP A 179 -3.38 9.98 -11.82
C ASP A 179 -3.52 9.26 -10.47
N LEU A 180 -4.12 8.06 -10.47
CA LEU A 180 -4.28 7.25 -9.27
C LEU A 180 -2.94 6.73 -8.75
N ILE A 181 -2.06 6.27 -9.64
CA ILE A 181 -0.69 5.87 -9.31
C ILE A 181 0.06 7.06 -8.71
N ALA A 182 0.04 8.23 -9.35
CA ALA A 182 0.75 9.42 -8.89
C ALA A 182 0.27 9.87 -7.49
N LYS A 183 -1.04 9.83 -7.24
CA LYS A 183 -1.61 10.11 -5.91
C LYS A 183 -1.14 9.11 -4.87
N ASN A 184 -1.20 7.83 -5.18
CA ASN A 184 -0.76 6.78 -4.26
C ASN A 184 0.74 6.88 -3.96
N GLU A 185 1.58 7.15 -4.96
CA GLU A 185 3.01 7.38 -4.77
C GLU A 185 3.30 8.61 -3.91
N ALA A 186 2.53 9.69 -4.06
CA ALA A 186 2.66 10.87 -3.21
C ALA A 186 2.34 10.53 -1.74
N SER A 187 1.24 9.81 -1.50
CA SER A 187 0.86 9.34 -0.17
C SER A 187 1.91 8.40 0.44
N ILE A 188 2.49 7.49 -0.37
CA ILE A 188 3.59 6.62 0.07
C ILE A 188 4.78 7.46 0.54
N ARG A 189 5.22 8.44 -0.26
CA ARG A 189 6.34 9.33 0.12
C ARG A 189 6.08 10.09 1.41
N GLU A 190 4.85 10.58 1.61
CA GLU A 190 4.48 11.28 2.85
C GLU A 190 4.57 10.35 4.06
N LEU A 191 4.03 9.14 3.95
CA LEU A 191 4.07 8.14 5.01
C LEU A 191 5.52 7.69 5.32
N GLU A 192 6.36 7.51 4.30
CA GLU A 192 7.77 7.18 4.47
C GLU A 192 8.53 8.29 5.23
N ASN A 193 8.28 9.55 4.88
CA ASN A 193 8.83 10.69 5.61
C ASN A 193 8.38 10.68 7.07
N ARG A 194 7.09 10.41 7.32
CA ARG A 194 6.56 10.31 8.68
C ARG A 194 7.20 9.18 9.48
N ILE A 195 7.42 8.02 8.84
CA ILE A 195 8.13 6.89 9.45
C ILE A 195 9.56 7.29 9.81
N ASN A 196 10.26 7.98 8.92
CA ASN A 196 11.63 8.42 9.16
C ASN A 196 11.72 9.44 10.32
N ASP A 197 10.78 10.37 10.42
CA ASP A 197 10.71 11.31 11.53
C ASP A 197 10.46 10.62 12.87
N LEU A 198 9.56 9.63 12.90
CA LEU A 198 9.32 8.83 14.10
C LEU A 198 10.56 8.02 14.50
N LYS A 199 11.27 7.42 13.53
CA LYS A 199 12.54 6.73 13.80
C LYS A 199 13.57 7.65 14.43
N LYS A 200 13.74 8.88 13.93
CA LYS A 200 14.63 9.88 14.52
C LYS A 200 14.23 10.24 15.95
N GLN A 201 12.93 10.40 16.22
CA GLN A 201 12.45 10.68 17.58
C GLN A 201 12.75 9.54 18.55
N ILE A 202 12.60 8.27 18.10
CA ILE A 202 12.95 7.10 18.90
C ILE A 202 14.45 7.11 19.22
N GLU A 203 15.32 7.39 18.23
CA GLU A 203 16.76 7.44 18.43
C GLU A 203 17.17 8.53 19.44
N VAL A 204 16.62 9.74 19.30
CA VAL A 204 16.85 10.84 20.25
C VAL A 204 16.41 10.46 21.65
N ARG A 205 15.26 9.78 21.79
CA ARG A 205 14.75 9.34 23.10
C ARG A 205 15.61 8.26 23.74
N LYS A 206 16.08 7.28 22.97
CA LYS A 206 17.00 6.25 23.46
C LYS A 206 18.30 6.86 23.99
N LYS A 207 18.88 7.80 23.24
CA LYS A 207 20.10 8.48 23.68
C LYS A 207 19.88 9.29 24.96
N PHE A 208 18.76 10.03 25.03
CA PHE A 208 18.41 10.77 26.23
C PHE A 208 18.23 9.86 27.45
N GLU A 209 17.58 8.70 27.27
CA GLU A 209 17.43 7.69 28.32
C GLU A 209 18.79 7.18 28.81
N GLU A 210 19.71 6.85 27.91
CA GLU A 210 21.07 6.41 28.24
C GLU A 210 21.85 7.47 29.03
N ASP A 211 21.82 8.73 28.56
CA ASP A 211 22.48 9.86 29.22
C ASP A 211 21.90 10.10 30.63
N GLN A 212 20.56 10.01 30.77
CA GLN A 212 19.88 10.18 32.06
C GLN A 212 20.22 9.04 33.03
N ASN A 213 20.17 7.79 32.57
CA ASN A 213 20.48 6.64 33.41
C ASN A 213 21.92 6.72 33.92
N THR A 214 22.88 7.05 33.06
CA THR A 214 24.29 7.23 33.43
C THR A 214 24.46 8.31 34.51
N MET A 215 23.78 9.46 34.35
CA MET A 215 23.84 10.55 35.32
C MET A 215 23.26 10.16 36.68
N ILE A 216 22.12 9.45 36.67
CA ILE A 216 21.43 9.00 37.88
C ILE A 216 22.27 7.94 38.60
N GLU A 217 22.79 6.94 37.87
CA GLU A 217 23.65 5.89 38.42
C GLU A 217 24.90 6.48 39.10
N TYR A 218 25.54 7.47 38.49
CA TYR A 218 26.68 8.16 39.10
C TYR A 218 26.31 8.81 40.44
N GLU A 219 25.18 9.52 40.51
CA GLU A 219 24.76 10.17 41.75
C GLU A 219 24.34 9.13 42.80
N ILE A 220 23.69 8.03 42.40
CA ILE A 220 23.39 6.91 43.31
C ILE A 220 24.69 6.36 43.93
N GLN A 221 25.70 6.07 43.12
CA GLN A 221 26.99 5.56 43.61
C GLN A 221 27.67 6.53 44.57
N LYS A 222 27.65 7.81 44.25
CA LYS A 222 28.17 8.86 45.14
C LYS A 222 27.42 8.92 46.47
N VAL A 223 26.09 8.85 46.45
CA VAL A 223 25.27 8.80 47.68
C VAL A 223 25.57 7.53 48.49
N ILE A 224 25.68 6.37 47.85
CA ILE A 224 26.06 5.11 48.50
C ILE A 224 27.41 5.27 49.22
N ASN A 225 28.42 5.81 48.55
CA ASN A 225 29.74 6.03 49.15
C ASN A 225 29.69 6.96 50.37
N ILE A 226 28.87 8.01 50.32
CA ILE A 226 28.67 8.92 51.46
C ILE A 226 27.98 8.18 52.62
N VAL A 227 26.94 7.39 52.33
CA VAL A 227 26.22 6.60 53.34
C VAL A 227 27.16 5.59 54.00
N GLU A 228 27.98 4.88 53.22
CA GLU A 228 28.97 3.95 53.74
C GLU A 228 30.02 4.63 54.63
N PHE A 229 30.46 5.83 54.26
CA PHE A 229 31.40 6.62 55.05
C PHE A 229 30.82 7.08 56.40
N VAL A 230 29.56 7.53 56.42
CA VAL A 230 28.90 8.05 57.63
C VAL A 230 28.42 6.91 58.54
N LYS A 231 28.22 5.71 58.01
CA LYS A 231 27.76 4.55 58.78
C LYS A 231 28.84 4.14 59.81
N PRO A 232 28.52 4.12 61.12
CA PRO A 232 29.50 3.77 62.14
C PRO A 232 29.94 2.31 61.97
N LYS A 233 31.25 2.07 62.03
CA LYS A 233 31.82 0.72 62.06
C LYS A 233 31.40 0.06 63.38
N LYS A 234 30.61 -1.01 63.28
CA LYS A 234 30.34 -1.91 64.42
C LYS A 234 31.58 -2.71 64.76
#